data_AF-A0A075MUV7-F1
#
_entry.id   AF-A0A075MUV7-F1
#
_cell.length_a   1.000
_cell.length_b   1.000
_cell.length_c   1.000
_cell.angle_alpha   90.00
_cell.angle_beta   90.00
_cell.angle_gamma   90.00
#
_symmetry.space_group_name_H-M   'P 1'
#
loop_
_entity.id
_entity.type
_entity.pdbx_description
1 polymer ?
#
loop_
_entity_poly.entity_id
_entity_poly.type
_entity_poly.pdbx_seq_one_letter_code
_entity_poly.pdbx_strand_id
1 'polypeptide(L)'
;MAEEILHRLEEIFSRQIFNAICEKITEDFFGNEMDLRTAIVARPDLFERAFHSIFGNTGFRILEPVYDELHKEFGLDKDLTYLGRGDFAKFMGMKSVNSNTPRLASV
;
A
#
# COMPACT_ATOMS: atom_id res chain seq x y z
N MET A 1 -8.91 -2.49 2.20
CA MET A 1 -7.65 -2.31 1.44
C MET A 1 -6.56 -1.79 2.36
N ALA A 2 -6.64 -0.57 2.90
CA ALA A 2 -5.64 -0.12 3.88
C ALA A 2 -5.55 -1.04 5.12
N GLU A 3 -6.71 -1.40 5.71
CA GLU A 3 -6.75 -2.37 6.83
C GLU A 3 -6.15 -3.72 6.45
N GLU A 4 -6.44 -4.20 5.24
CA GLU A 4 -5.98 -5.50 4.75
C GLU A 4 -4.47 -5.52 4.52
N ILE A 5 -3.92 -4.43 3.98
CA ILE A 5 -2.48 -4.23 3.84
C ILE A 5 -1.81 -4.22 5.21
N LEU A 6 -2.37 -3.45 6.16
CA LEU A 6 -1.84 -3.38 7.52
C LEU A 6 -1.91 -4.73 8.23
N HIS A 7 -3.01 -5.46 8.08
CA HIS A 7 -3.18 -6.78 8.67
C HIS A 7 -2.14 -7.78 8.16
N ARG A 8 -1.92 -7.85 6.85
CA ARG A 8 -0.91 -8.75 6.25
C ARG A 8 0.51 -8.37 6.64
N LEU A 9 0.80 -7.08 6.75
CA LEU A 9 2.09 -6.63 7.27
C LEU A 9 2.26 -7.01 8.75
N GLU A 10 1.20 -6.93 9.56
CA GLU A 10 1.21 -7.41 10.95
C GLU A 10 1.49 -8.92 11.02
N GLU A 11 0.91 -9.71 10.12
CA GLU A 11 1.17 -11.16 10.02
C GLU A 11 2.63 -11.47 9.65
N ILE A 12 3.23 -10.70 8.73
CA ILE A 12 4.62 -10.90 8.30
C ILE A 12 5.62 -10.58 9.42
N PHE A 13 5.43 -9.47 10.12
CA PHE A 13 6.40 -8.99 11.11
C PHE A 13 6.11 -9.44 12.54
N SER A 14 4.94 -10.00 12.84
CA SER A 14 4.35 -10.08 14.18
C SER A 14 3.98 -8.70 14.76
N ARG A 15 2.96 -8.67 15.61
CA ARG A 15 2.39 -7.45 16.19
C ARG A 15 3.41 -6.50 16.82
N GLN A 16 4.36 -7.01 17.60
CA GLN A 16 5.32 -6.14 18.31
C GLN A 16 6.26 -5.41 17.34
N ILE A 17 6.81 -6.14 16.37
CA ILE A 17 7.71 -5.55 15.37
C ILE A 17 6.90 -4.63 14.46
N PHE A 18 5.70 -5.03 14.04
CA PHE A 18 4.80 -4.19 13.25
C PHE A 18 4.50 -2.86 13.93
N ASN A 19 4.16 -2.87 15.23
CA ASN A 19 3.91 -1.64 15.97
C ASN A 19 5.15 -0.74 16.03
N ALA A 20 6.33 -1.30 16.28
CA ALA A 20 7.57 -0.52 16.28
C ALA A 20 7.89 0.08 14.90
N ILE A 21 7.58 -0.62 13.82
CA ILE A 21 7.71 -0.11 12.45
C ILE A 21 6.71 1.04 12.23
N CYS A 22 5.46 0.88 12.65
CA CYS A 22 4.42 1.90 12.54
C CYS A 22 4.81 3.19 13.26
N GLU A 23 5.27 3.07 14.52
CA GLU A 23 5.77 4.20 15.30
C GLU A 23 6.94 4.86 14.58
N LYS A 24 7.94 4.09 14.16
CA LYS A 24 9.11 4.62 13.46
C LYS A 24 8.75 5.34 12.16
N ILE A 25 7.87 4.78 11.34
CA ILE A 25 7.40 5.42 10.11
C ILE A 25 6.67 6.73 10.44
N THR A 26 5.81 6.71 11.45
CA THR A 26 5.00 7.87 11.83
C THR A 26 5.86 9.02 12.35
N GLU A 27 6.86 8.71 13.19
CA GLU A 27 7.80 9.68 13.73
C GLU A 27 8.75 10.21 12.66
N ASP A 28 9.40 9.31 11.91
CA ASP A 28 10.50 9.69 11.00
C ASP A 28 9.99 10.30 9.68
N PHE A 29 8.76 9.99 9.24
CA PHE A 29 8.26 10.41 7.92
C PHE A 29 6.97 11.22 7.94
N PHE A 30 6.11 11.03 8.94
CA PHE A 30 4.80 11.68 8.98
C PHE A 30 4.71 12.82 10.00
N GLY A 31 5.75 13.02 10.82
CA GLY A 31 5.79 14.08 11.82
C GLY A 31 4.68 13.97 12.87
N ASN A 32 4.17 12.76 13.12
CA ASN A 32 2.99 12.50 13.98
C ASN A 32 1.67 13.16 13.53
N GLU A 33 1.61 13.72 12.33
CA GLU A 33 0.38 14.37 11.80
C GLU A 33 -0.52 13.38 11.05
N MET A 34 0.02 12.23 10.64
CA MET A 34 -0.67 11.25 9.81
C MET A 34 -0.32 9.84 10.28
N ASP A 35 -1.32 8.95 10.37
CA ASP A 35 -1.11 7.53 10.64
C ASP A 35 -0.87 6.74 9.33
N LEU A 36 -0.34 5.50 9.46
CA LEU A 36 -0.07 4.65 8.30
C LEU A 36 -1.32 4.35 7.46
N ARG A 37 -2.47 4.20 8.12
CA ARG A 37 -3.73 3.93 7.43
C ARG A 37 -4.07 5.08 6.48
N THR A 38 -3.98 6.31 6.97
CA THR A 38 -4.20 7.53 6.21
C THR A 38 -3.14 7.68 5.14
N ALA A 39 -1.88 7.36 5.43
CA ALA A 39 -0.81 7.36 4.44
C ALA A 39 -1.10 6.39 3.28
N ILE A 40 -1.50 5.15 3.55
CA ILE A 40 -1.83 4.15 2.52
C ILE A 40 -2.94 4.65 1.60
N VAL A 41 -3.96 5.35 2.12
CA VAL A 41 -5.11 5.80 1.32
C VAL A 41 -4.82 7.13 0.62
N ALA A 42 -4.36 8.14 1.35
CA ALA A 42 -4.27 9.52 0.86
C ALA A 42 -2.92 9.84 0.23
N ARG A 43 -1.84 9.19 0.68
CA ARG A 43 -0.45 9.44 0.23
C ARG A 43 0.33 8.12 0.07
N PRO A 44 -0.17 7.18 -0.77
CA PRO A 44 0.45 5.85 -0.91
C PRO A 44 1.90 5.93 -1.39
N ASP A 45 2.25 6.98 -2.13
CA ASP A 45 3.62 7.32 -2.53
C ASP A 45 4.56 7.57 -1.34
N LEU A 46 4.03 8.19 -0.28
CA LEU A 46 4.76 8.53 0.93
C LEU A 46 4.90 7.30 1.82
N PHE A 47 3.84 6.49 1.95
CA PHE A 47 3.88 5.21 2.65
C PHE A 47 4.95 4.28 2.04
N GLU A 48 4.90 4.04 0.73
CA GLU A 48 5.84 3.16 0.04
C GLU A 48 7.29 3.65 0.19
N ARG A 49 7.50 4.97 0.12
CA ARG A 49 8.82 5.58 0.32
C ARG A 49 9.32 5.40 1.75
N ALA A 50 8.48 5.63 2.75
CA ALA A 50 8.85 5.44 4.15
C ALA A 50 9.21 3.97 4.42
N PHE A 51 8.40 3.05 3.91
CA PHE A 51 8.61 1.62 4.04
C PHE A 51 9.95 1.19 3.41
N HIS A 52 10.23 1.59 2.18
CA HIS A 52 11.53 1.32 1.54
C HIS A 52 12.70 2.02 2.22
N SER A 53 12.49 3.17 2.87
CA SER A 53 13.57 3.84 3.59
C SER A 53 13.99 3.08 4.86
N ILE A 54 13.08 2.33 5.49
CA ILE A 54 13.38 1.50 6.66
C ILE A 54 14.01 0.17 6.24
N PHE A 55 13.44 -0.48 5.21
CA PHE A 55 13.83 -1.85 4.85
C PHE A 55 14.80 -1.94 3.66
N GLY A 56 15.10 -0.82 3.01
CA GLY A 56 15.86 -0.80 1.76
C GLY A 56 15.24 -1.71 0.72
N ASN A 57 16.09 -2.47 0.01
CA ASN A 57 15.65 -3.41 -1.01
C ASN A 57 14.78 -4.56 -0.47
N THR A 58 14.87 -4.87 0.82
CA THR A 58 14.03 -5.89 1.46
C THR A 58 12.56 -5.44 1.51
N GLY A 59 12.31 -4.13 1.58
CA GLY A 59 10.94 -3.61 1.60
C GLY A 59 10.14 -3.99 0.35
N PHE A 60 10.79 -4.08 -0.81
CA PHE A 60 10.13 -4.54 -2.04
C PHE A 60 9.65 -5.98 -1.92
N ARG A 61 10.52 -6.87 -1.43
CA ARG A 61 10.21 -8.30 -1.25
C ARG A 61 9.11 -8.57 -0.23
N ILE A 62 8.87 -7.62 0.67
CA ILE A 62 7.82 -7.70 1.68
C ILE A 62 6.49 -7.19 1.13
N LEU A 63 6.52 -6.11 0.33
CA LEU A 63 5.31 -5.55 -0.27
C LEU A 63 4.80 -6.34 -1.49
N GLU A 64 5.69 -6.98 -2.25
CA GLU A 64 5.36 -7.82 -3.41
C GLU A 64 4.30 -8.91 -3.11
N PRO A 65 4.47 -9.80 -2.11
CA PRO A 65 3.46 -10.82 -1.82
C PRO A 65 2.13 -10.22 -1.35
N VAL A 66 2.18 -9.16 -0.54
CA VAL A 66 0.97 -8.44 -0.10
C VAL A 66 0.21 -7.88 -1.30
N TYR A 67 0.94 -7.32 -2.27
CA TYR A 67 0.39 -6.77 -3.50
C TYR A 67 -0.26 -7.83 -4.39
N ASP A 68 0.41 -8.96 -4.59
CA ASP A 68 -0.05 -10.06 -5.43
C ASP A 68 -1.31 -10.73 -4.87
N GLU A 69 -1.36 -10.91 -3.55
CA GLU A 69 -2.52 -11.48 -2.87
C GLU A 69 -3.73 -10.56 -2.97
N LEU A 70 -3.54 -9.26 -2.73
CA LEU A 70 -4.63 -8.28 -2.86
C LEU A 70 -5.10 -8.16 -4.32
N HIS A 71 -4.20 -8.24 -5.30
CA HIS A 71 -4.58 -8.27 -6.71
C HIS A 71 -5.51 -9.44 -7.03
N LYS A 72 -5.14 -10.65 -6.58
CA LYS A 72 -5.94 -11.86 -6.77
C LYS A 72 -7.29 -11.75 -6.07
N GLU A 73 -7.31 -11.23 -4.84
CA GLU A 73 -8.52 -11.12 -4.03
C GLU A 73 -9.51 -10.09 -4.57
N PHE A 74 -9.02 -8.95 -5.05
CA PHE A 74 -9.87 -7.88 -5.59
C PHE A 74 -10.13 -7.97 -7.09
N GLY A 75 -9.62 -9.01 -7.78
CA GLY A 75 -9.82 -9.22 -9.21
C GLY A 75 -9.26 -8.09 -10.07
N LEU A 76 -8.16 -7.47 -9.62
CA LEU A 76 -7.50 -6.37 -10.33
C LEU A 76 -6.63 -6.92 -11.47
N ASP A 77 -6.37 -6.08 -12.48
CA ASP A 77 -5.80 -6.49 -13.76
C ASP A 77 -4.46 -7.24 -13.58
N LYS A 78 -4.32 -8.37 -14.29
CA LYS A 78 -3.20 -9.32 -14.07
C LYS A 78 -1.84 -8.79 -14.51
N ASP A 79 -1.82 -7.68 -15.24
CA ASP A 79 -0.60 -7.07 -15.80
C ASP A 79 0.12 -6.15 -14.80
N LEU A 80 -0.45 -5.94 -13.61
CA LEU A 80 0.17 -5.18 -12.54
C LEU A 80 0.99 -6.12 -11.69
N THR A 81 2.27 -6.23 -12.02
CA THR A 81 3.27 -6.83 -11.14
C THR A 81 3.90 -5.71 -10.31
N TYR A 82 4.20 -5.97 -9.04
CA TYR A 82 4.95 -5.05 -8.21
C TYR A 82 6.44 -5.08 -8.61
N LEU A 83 6.83 -4.23 -9.55
CA LEU A 83 8.18 -4.23 -10.14
C LEU A 83 9.12 -3.25 -9.45
N GLY A 84 8.57 -2.26 -8.75
CA GLY A 84 9.37 -1.36 -7.93
C GLY A 84 8.63 -0.11 -7.50
N ARG A 85 9.43 0.93 -7.19
CA ARG A 85 8.96 2.13 -6.53
C ARG A 85 7.89 2.83 -7.37
N GLY A 86 6.75 3.12 -6.76
CA GLY A 86 5.60 3.80 -7.36
C GLY A 86 4.49 2.83 -7.78
N ASP A 87 4.73 1.52 -7.80
CA ASP A 87 3.70 0.55 -8.16
C ASP A 87 2.65 0.38 -7.06
N PHE A 88 3.03 0.60 -5.80
CA PHE A 88 2.08 0.67 -4.69
C PHE A 88 1.12 1.86 -4.86
N ALA A 89 1.64 3.04 -5.21
CA ALA A 89 0.82 4.22 -5.47
C ALA A 89 -0.12 4.03 -6.67
N LYS A 90 0.33 3.38 -7.75
CA LYS A 90 -0.53 3.04 -8.90
C LYS A 90 -1.67 2.11 -8.48
N PHE A 91 -1.38 1.08 -7.70
CA PHE A 91 -2.40 0.14 -7.21
C PHE A 91 -3.47 0.83 -6.38
N MET A 92 -3.09 1.68 -5.44
CA MET A 92 -4.04 2.44 -4.64
C MET A 92 -4.84 3.44 -5.49
N GLY A 93 -4.21 4.04 -6.52
CA GLY A 93 -4.85 4.99 -7.43
C GLY A 93 -5.88 4.38 -8.38
N MET A 94 -5.72 3.12 -8.81
CA MET A 94 -6.66 2.47 -9.73
C MET A 94 -8.06 2.28 -9.16
N LYS A 95 -8.21 2.14 -7.83
CA LYS A 95 -9.54 2.15 -7.20
C LYS A 95 -10.23 3.50 -7.22
N SER A 96 -9.49 4.61 -7.30
CA SER A 96 -10.07 5.94 -7.40
C SER A 96 -10.65 6.24 -8.79
N VAL A 97 -10.21 5.51 -9.83
CA VAL A 97 -10.69 5.71 -11.21
C VAL A 97 -11.89 4.79 -11.54
N ASN A 98 -11.97 3.61 -10.92
CA ASN A 98 -13.07 2.66 -11.15
C ASN A 98 -14.39 3.00 -10.43
N SER A 99 -14.48 4.14 -9.75
CA SER A 99 -15.75 4.65 -9.17
C SER A 99 -16.42 5.74 -10.02
N ASN A 100 -15.89 6.06 -11.21
CA ASN A 100 -16.42 7.14 -12.04
C ASN A 100 -16.41 6.86 -13.56
N THR A 101 -16.88 5.69 -13.98
CA THR A 101 -17.31 5.53 -15.39
C THR A 101 -18.72 6.10 -15.52
N PRO A 102 -18.93 7.26 -16.18
CA PRO A 102 -20.26 7.58 -16.66
C PRO A 102 -20.65 6.48 -17.64
N ARG A 103 -21.76 5.79 -17.38
CA ARG A 103 -22.41 4.95 -18.38
C ARG A 103 -22.65 5.85 -19.60
N LEU A 104 -21.86 5.69 -20.64
CA LEU A 104 -22.22 6.16 -21.96
C LEU A 104 -23.51 5.43 -22.31
N ALA A 105 -24.63 6.15 -22.20
CA ALA A 105 -25.88 5.79 -22.81
C ALA A 105 -25.61 5.75 -24.32
N SER A 106 -25.49 4.56 -24.87
CA SER A 106 -25.55 4.34 -26.31
C SER A 106 -27.01 4.47 -26.72
N VAL A 107 -27.24 5.43 -27.61
CA VAL A 107 -28.48 5.76 -28.33
C VAL A 107 -28.94 4.58 -29.18
#